data_AF-A8TC93-F1
#
_entry.id   AF-A8TC93-F1
#
_cell.length_a   1.000
_cell.length_b   1.000
_cell.length_c   1.000
_cell.angle_alpha   90.00
_cell.angle_beta   90.00
_cell.angle_gamma   90.00
#
_symmetry.space_group_name_H-M   'P 1'
#
loop_
_entity.id
_entity.type
_entity.pdbx_description
1 polymer ?
#
loop_
_entity_poly.entity_id
_entity_poly.type
_entity_poly.pdbx_seq_one_letter_code
_entity_poly.pdbx_strand_id
1 'polypeptide(L)'
;ASAQNILDNFEQFHALVSVGQAFAGLNVMEEFPTLKLPENMTDEDKEDYRSQLLDNVLHNCVKDMVKQLKKARRDPLLKREFKEVFVK
;
A
#
# COMPACT_ATOMS: atom_id res chain seq x y z
N ALA A 1 -21.74 -7.01 -2.84
CA ALA A 1 -21.52 -8.35 -2.26
C ALA A 1 -20.65 -9.30 -3.13
N SER A 2 -19.75 -8.82 -4.02
CA SER A 2 -19.06 -9.71 -4.99
C SER A 2 -17.58 -10.02 -4.68
N ALA A 3 -16.94 -9.32 -3.72
CA ALA A 3 -15.54 -9.56 -3.32
C ALA A 3 -15.38 -10.52 -2.13
N GLN A 4 -16.48 -11.09 -1.64
CA GLN A 4 -16.59 -11.75 -0.34
C GLN A 4 -15.85 -13.09 -0.17
N ASN A 5 -15.02 -13.55 -1.11
CA ASN A 5 -14.48 -14.93 -1.08
C ASN A 5 -13.01 -15.06 -1.55
N ILE A 6 -12.22 -13.99 -1.50
CA ILE A 6 -10.76 -14.07 -1.78
C ILE A 6 -9.98 -14.26 -0.49
N LEU A 7 -10.21 -13.38 0.48
CA LEU A 7 -9.70 -13.45 1.84
C LEU A 7 -10.83 -13.88 2.77
N ASP A 8 -10.47 -14.52 3.88
CA ASP A 8 -11.43 -15.11 4.81
C ASP A 8 -11.98 -14.09 5.82
N ASN A 9 -11.24 -13.02 6.11
CA ASN A 9 -11.63 -11.98 7.06
C ASN A 9 -10.93 -10.63 6.80
N PHE A 10 -11.28 -9.63 7.60
CA PHE A 10 -10.69 -8.30 7.51
C PHE A 10 -9.23 -8.29 7.96
N GLU A 11 -8.85 -9.13 8.93
CA GLU A 11 -7.52 -9.21 9.49
C GLU A 11 -6.49 -9.64 8.43
N GLN A 12 -6.84 -10.59 7.54
CA GLN A 12 -6.01 -10.95 6.39
C GLN A 12 -5.84 -9.77 5.43
N PHE A 13 -6.91 -9.04 5.13
CA PHE A 13 -6.82 -7.85 4.27
C PHE A 13 -5.92 -6.78 4.90
N HIS A 14 -6.15 -6.49 6.18
CA HIS A 14 -5.38 -5.54 6.94
C HIS A 14 -3.91 -5.94 6.99
N ALA A 15 -3.59 -7.22 7.24
CA ALA A 15 -2.22 -7.72 7.24
C ALA A 15 -1.51 -7.49 5.90
N LEU A 16 -2.15 -7.80 4.76
CA LEU A 16 -1.56 -7.56 3.43
C LEU A 16 -1.32 -6.08 3.17
N VAL A 17 -2.29 -5.22 3.54
CA VAL A 17 -2.17 -3.77 3.40
C VAL A 17 -1.05 -3.24 4.29
N SER A 18 -1.00 -3.63 5.56
CA SER A 18 0.02 -3.16 6.51
C SER A 18 1.43 -3.56 6.08
N VAL A 19 1.61 -4.78 5.57
CA VAL A 19 2.90 -5.22 5.03
C VAL A 19 3.28 -4.39 3.80
N GLY A 20 2.35 -4.21 2.85
CA GLY A 20 2.59 -3.39 1.66
C GLY A 20 2.91 -1.92 2.00
N GLN A 21 2.19 -1.35 2.96
CA GLN A 21 2.40 0.01 3.47
C GLN A 21 3.73 0.15 4.21
N ALA A 22 4.14 -0.85 4.99
CA ALA A 22 5.43 -0.83 5.68
C ALA A 22 6.58 -0.78 4.66
N PHE A 23 6.57 -1.66 3.65
CA PHE A 23 7.61 -1.66 2.61
C PHE A 23 7.59 -0.37 1.77
N ALA A 24 6.42 0.08 1.32
CA ALA A 24 6.31 1.29 0.53
C ALA A 24 6.70 2.54 1.33
N GLY A 25 6.30 2.61 2.60
CA GLY A 25 6.66 3.71 3.49
C GLY A 25 8.15 3.79 3.76
N LEU A 26 8.81 2.65 4.00
CA LEU A 26 10.28 2.60 4.17
C LEU A 26 10.99 3.11 2.91
N ASN A 27 10.60 2.64 1.73
CA ASN A 27 11.20 3.09 0.47
C ASN A 27 11.06 4.61 0.27
N VAL A 28 9.87 5.16 0.51
CA VAL A 28 9.64 6.62 0.41
C VAL A 28 10.50 7.38 1.42
N MET A 29 10.64 6.86 2.63
CA MET A 29 11.47 7.48 3.66
C MET A 29 12.95 7.48 3.29
N GLU A 30 13.44 6.40 2.67
CA GLU A 30 14.81 6.30 2.16
C GLU A 30 15.06 7.21 0.95
N GLU A 31 14.05 7.49 0.14
CA GLU A 31 14.13 8.38 -1.02
C GLU A 31 14.06 9.88 -0.65
N PHE A 32 13.49 10.24 0.50
CA PHE A 32 13.32 11.64 0.90
C PHE A 32 14.60 12.50 0.88
N PRO A 33 15.76 12.03 1.37
CA PRO A 33 17.01 12.79 1.32
C PRO A 33 17.49 13.08 -0.12
N THR A 34 17.03 12.29 -1.10
CA THR A 34 17.44 12.41 -2.50
C THR A 34 16.49 13.25 -3.35
N LEU A 35 15.31 13.60 -2.81
CA LEU A 35 14.34 14.44 -3.51
C LEU A 35 14.86 15.88 -3.61
N LYS A 36 14.95 16.36 -4.85
CA LYS A 36 15.27 17.77 -5.14
C LYS A 36 14.02 18.61 -4.87
N LEU A 37 13.92 19.11 -3.64
CA LEU A 37 12.89 20.07 -3.26
C LEU A 37 13.29 21.48 -3.76
N PRO A 38 12.32 22.34 -4.12
CA PRO A 38 12.58 23.74 -4.43
C PRO A 38 13.38 24.44 -3.31
N GLU A 39 14.41 25.19 -3.68
CA GLU A 39 15.33 25.85 -2.75
C GLU A 39 14.64 26.87 -1.82
N ASN A 40 13.46 27.35 -2.20
CA ASN A 40 12.69 28.37 -1.48
C ASN A 40 11.62 27.80 -0.52
N MET A 41 11.56 26.49 -0.30
CA MET A 41 10.63 25.92 0.70
C MET A 41 11.17 26.14 2.12
N THR A 42 10.30 26.59 3.02
CA THR A 42 10.61 26.61 4.46
C THR A 42 10.74 25.17 4.97
N ASP A 43 11.34 24.99 6.15
CA ASP A 43 11.47 23.64 6.72
C ASP A 43 10.10 23.04 7.07
N GLU A 44 9.12 23.87 7.46
CA GLU A 44 7.73 23.47 7.68
C GLU A 44 7.07 22.99 6.38
N ASP A 45 7.24 23.74 5.27
CA ASP A 45 6.71 23.30 3.96
C ASP A 45 7.31 21.96 3.50
N LYS A 46 8.58 21.71 3.82
CA LYS A 46 9.25 20.44 3.49
C LYS A 46 8.67 19.29 4.30
N GLU A 47 8.41 19.49 5.59
CA GLU A 47 7.79 18.47 6.45
C GLU A 47 6.35 18.16 6.05
N ASP A 48 5.58 19.19 5.70
CA ASP A 48 4.23 19.04 5.16
C ASP A 48 4.23 18.28 3.83
N TYR A 49 5.14 18.64 2.93
CA TYR A 49 5.29 17.93 1.65
C TYR A 49 5.67 16.46 1.84
N ARG A 50 6.57 16.15 2.78
CA ARG A 50 6.94 14.76 3.12
C ARG A 50 5.73 13.99 3.65
N SER A 51 4.97 14.60 4.54
CA SER A 51 3.76 14.01 5.13
C SER A 51 2.70 13.71 4.07
N GLN A 52 2.46 14.65 3.16
CA GLN A 52 1.54 14.47 2.05
C GLN A 52 1.99 13.39 1.07
N LEU A 53 3.29 13.32 0.74
CA LEU A 53 3.80 12.29 -0.15
C LEU A 53 3.63 10.90 0.48
N LEU A 54 3.96 10.77 1.76
CA LEU A 54 3.80 9.52 2.49
C LEU A 54 2.32 9.10 2.54
N ASP A 55 1.41 10.01 2.90
CA ASP A 55 -0.03 9.71 2.94
C ASP A 55 -0.55 9.26 1.57
N ASN A 56 -0.15 9.94 0.49
CA ASN A 56 -0.52 9.54 -0.87
C ASN A 56 -0.04 8.13 -1.22
N VAL A 57 1.19 7.77 -0.84
CA VAL A 57 1.74 6.43 -1.09
C VAL A 57 0.98 5.39 -0.28
N LEU A 58 0.76 5.63 1.01
CA LEU A 58 0.02 4.72 1.88
C LEU A 58 -1.43 4.52 1.40
N HIS A 59 -2.09 5.59 0.96
CA HIS A 59 -3.42 5.53 0.37
C HIS A 59 -3.44 4.68 -0.92
N ASN A 60 -2.45 4.87 -1.79
CA ASN A 60 -2.33 4.11 -3.02
C ASN A 60 -2.11 2.62 -2.76
N CYS A 61 -1.34 2.24 -1.73
CA CYS A 61 -1.20 0.84 -1.34
C CYS A 61 -2.56 0.18 -1.02
N VAL A 62 -3.42 0.86 -0.24
CA VAL A 62 -4.78 0.37 0.07
C VAL A 62 -5.59 0.22 -1.22
N LYS A 63 -5.60 1.27 -2.04
CA LYS A 63 -6.35 1.31 -3.30
C LYS A 63 -5.94 0.21 -4.25
N ASP A 64 -4.66 -0.04 -4.39
CA ASP A 64 -4.13 -1.07 -5.29
C ASP A 64 -4.36 -2.47 -4.73
N MET A 65 -4.23 -2.68 -3.42
CA MET A 65 -4.61 -3.96 -2.80
C MET A 65 -6.08 -4.30 -3.07
N VAL A 66 -6.98 -3.31 -2.92
CA VAL A 66 -8.40 -3.48 -3.26
C VAL A 66 -8.60 -3.81 -4.75
N LYS A 67 -7.83 -3.20 -5.67
CA LYS A 67 -7.88 -3.55 -7.10
C LYS A 67 -7.40 -4.97 -7.35
N GLN A 68 -6.31 -5.40 -6.73
CA GLN A 68 -5.76 -6.76 -6.89
C GLN A 68 -6.75 -7.81 -6.38
N LEU A 69 -7.37 -7.59 -5.22
CA LEU A 69 -8.44 -8.47 -4.72
C LEU A 69 -9.64 -8.52 -5.68
N LYS A 70 -10.03 -7.38 -6.25
CA LYS A 70 -11.09 -7.34 -7.26
C LYS A 70 -10.72 -8.11 -8.53
N LYS A 71 -9.44 -8.13 -8.93
CA LYS A 71 -8.93 -8.91 -10.07
C LYS A 71 -8.92 -10.41 -9.76
N ALA A 72 -8.46 -10.78 -8.57
CA ALA A 72 -8.39 -12.17 -8.10
C ALA A 72 -9.74 -12.91 -8.14
N ARG A 73 -10.88 -12.19 -8.09
CA ARG A 73 -12.22 -12.79 -8.29
C ARG A 73 -12.38 -13.56 -9.60
N ARG A 74 -11.66 -13.16 -10.64
CA ARG A 74 -11.77 -13.73 -11.99
C ARG A 74 -10.50 -14.46 -12.42
N ASP A 75 -9.47 -14.44 -11.58
CA ASP A 75 -8.15 -14.99 -11.86
C ASP A 75 -7.82 -16.05 -10.80
N PRO A 76 -8.01 -17.35 -11.12
CA PRO A 76 -7.81 -18.44 -10.16
C PRO A 76 -6.37 -18.53 -9.64
N LEU A 77 -5.37 -18.17 -10.44
CA LEU A 77 -3.97 -18.19 -10.03
C LEU A 77 -3.72 -17.09 -9.00
N LEU A 78 -4.11 -15.86 -9.30
CA LEU A 78 -3.98 -14.74 -8.37
C LEU A 78 -4.78 -14.97 -7.08
N LYS A 79 -5.97 -15.59 -7.17
CA LYS A 79 -6.74 -16.00 -5.99
C LYS A 79 -5.98 -16.99 -5.12
N ARG A 80 -5.28 -17.96 -5.74
CA ARG A 80 -4.48 -18.94 -5.01
C ARG A 80 -3.30 -18.27 -4.32
N GLU A 81 -2.58 -17.40 -5.00
CA GLU A 81 -1.47 -16.61 -4.42
C GLU A 81 -1.91 -15.86 -3.17
N PHE A 82 -3.04 -15.14 -3.22
CA PHE A 82 -3.58 -14.44 -2.05
C PHE A 82 -3.88 -15.35 -0.86
N LYS A 83 -4.30 -16.60 -1.12
CA LYS A 83 -4.61 -17.56 -0.06
C LYS A 83 -3.35 -18.22 0.49
N GLU A 84 -2.39 -18.55 -0.36
CA GLU A 84 -1.14 -19.23 0.00
C GLU A 84 -0.33 -18.43 1.03
N VAL A 85 -0.41 -17.09 1.02
CA VAL A 85 0.20 -16.23 2.05
C VAL A 85 -0.23 -16.60 3.47
N PHE A 86 -1.43 -17.16 3.64
CA PHE A 86 -2.03 -17.51 4.94
C PHE A 86 -2.09 -19.01 5.21
N VAL A 87 -1.63 -19.84 4.26
CA VAL A 87 -1.51 -21.29 4.47
C VAL A 87 -0.17 -21.54 5.17
N LYS A 88 -0.22 -22.18 6.34
CA LYS A 88 0.96 -22.57 7.13
C LYS A 88 1.78 -23.65 6.44
#